data_AF-A0A9D4J196-F1
#
_entry.id   AF-A0A9D4J196-F1
#
_cell.length_a   1.000
_cell.length_b   1.000
_cell.length_c   1.000
_cell.angle_alpha   90.00
_cell.angle_beta   90.00
_cell.angle_gamma   90.00
#
_symmetry.space_group_name_H-M   'P 1'
#
loop_
_entity.id
_entity.type
_entity.pdbx_description
1 polymer ?
#
loop_
_entity_poly.entity_id
_entity_poly.type
_entity_poly.pdbx_seq_one_letter_code
_entity_poly.pdbx_strand_id
1 'polypeptide(L)'
;MRTLLVAFLASLAILQGAESDTISCTGTHRYHATGTAYYPDNSPIEGGFVDMQDTPLQTLQAYLEGKASVVTVAMDNHAGIRYDTPVCIPELNHKYNRFIDFRVRDTGPAFAHKGHSRIDICVRTRHDSFENTINGPLTLVFH
;
A
#
# COMPACT_ATOMS: atom_id res chain seq x y z
N MET A 1 17.76 5.48 -68.45
CA MET A 1 18.27 5.06 -67.13
C MET A 1 17.30 5.56 -66.08
N ARG A 2 16.77 4.63 -65.27
CA ARG A 2 15.80 4.85 -64.19
C ARG A 2 16.55 5.29 -62.95
N THR A 3 16.09 6.35 -62.28
CA THR A 3 16.51 6.62 -60.90
C THR A 3 15.25 6.78 -60.05
N LEU A 4 15.04 5.77 -59.19
CA LEU A 4 13.97 5.68 -58.20
C LEU A 4 14.16 6.78 -57.14
N LEU A 5 13.10 7.51 -56.82
CA LEU A 5 13.00 8.31 -55.61
C LEU A 5 12.42 7.39 -54.51
N VAL A 6 13.21 7.05 -53.49
CA VAL A 6 12.75 6.25 -52.34
C VAL A 6 12.24 7.23 -51.27
N ALA A 7 10.96 7.12 -50.94
CA ALA A 7 10.32 7.88 -49.87
C ALA A 7 10.79 7.38 -48.49
N PHE A 8 11.28 8.29 -47.65
CA PHE A 8 11.52 8.04 -46.23
C PHE A 8 10.20 8.21 -45.47
N LEU A 9 9.57 7.10 -45.10
CA LEU A 9 8.54 7.09 -44.06
C LEU A 9 9.24 6.88 -42.72
N ALA A 10 9.24 7.92 -41.87
CA ALA A 10 9.65 7.78 -40.48
C ALA A 10 8.56 7.01 -39.73
N SER A 11 8.87 5.78 -39.32
CA SER A 11 8.03 5.00 -38.41
C SER A 11 7.88 5.72 -37.08
N LEU A 12 6.67 6.13 -36.75
CA LEU A 12 6.28 6.47 -35.39
C LEU A 12 6.15 5.16 -34.62
N ALA A 13 7.24 4.73 -33.97
CA ALA A 13 7.20 3.57 -33.08
C ALA A 13 6.38 3.92 -31.83
N ILE A 14 5.31 3.15 -31.64
CA ILE A 14 4.40 3.20 -30.51
C ILE A 14 5.18 2.82 -29.25
N LEU A 15 5.38 3.75 -28.31
CA LEU A 15 5.69 3.42 -26.92
C LEU A 15 4.39 3.03 -26.22
N GLN A 16 4.06 1.74 -26.19
CA GLN A 16 3.05 1.21 -25.29
C GLN A 16 3.57 -0.10 -24.70
N GLY A 17 3.86 -0.12 -23.39
CA GLY A 17 4.06 -1.40 -22.68
C GLY A 17 4.96 -1.46 -21.45
N ALA A 18 5.41 -0.35 -20.83
CA ALA A 18 6.36 -0.43 -19.69
C ALA A 18 5.83 0.05 -18.32
N GLU A 19 4.59 0.52 -18.20
CA GLU A 19 4.09 1.04 -16.91
C GLU A 19 3.46 -0.02 -15.99
N SER A 20 2.94 -1.13 -16.54
CA SER A 20 2.11 -2.08 -15.78
C SER A 20 2.88 -2.89 -14.73
N ASP A 21 4.18 -3.14 -14.90
CA ASP A 21 4.94 -3.99 -13.97
C ASP A 21 5.28 -3.25 -12.66
N THR A 22 5.39 -1.93 -12.69
CA THR A 22 5.88 -1.13 -11.54
C THR A 22 4.89 -1.03 -10.38
N ILE A 23 3.58 -1.19 -10.65
CA ILE A 23 2.52 -1.13 -9.64
C ILE A 23 2.02 -2.52 -9.23
N SER A 24 2.52 -3.56 -9.89
CA SER A 24 2.12 -4.95 -9.65
C SER A 24 2.72 -5.48 -8.34
N CYS A 25 1.92 -6.28 -7.61
CA CYS A 25 2.40 -6.97 -6.43
C CYS A 25 3.07 -8.28 -6.84
N THR A 26 4.37 -8.40 -6.54
CA THR A 26 5.08 -9.68 -6.61
C THR A 26 5.00 -10.36 -5.24
N GLY A 27 4.88 -11.70 -5.19
CA GLY A 27 4.72 -12.45 -3.94
C GLY A 27 3.92 -13.74 -4.13
N THR A 28 4.20 -14.74 -3.30
CA THR A 28 3.62 -16.09 -3.40
C THR A 28 2.40 -16.27 -2.51
N HIS A 29 2.29 -15.49 -1.44
CA HIS A 29 1.23 -15.63 -0.44
C HIS A 29 0.18 -14.53 -0.62
N ARG A 30 -1.05 -14.92 -0.93
CA ARG A 30 -2.17 -14.00 -1.16
C ARG A 30 -3.29 -14.27 -0.17
N TYR A 31 -3.77 -13.23 0.48
CA TYR A 31 -4.88 -13.30 1.43
C TYR A 31 -5.96 -12.27 1.06
N HIS A 32 -7.22 -12.64 1.31
CA HIS A 32 -8.32 -11.69 1.28
C HIS A 32 -8.55 -11.13 2.67
N ALA A 33 -8.56 -9.81 2.77
CA ALA A 33 -8.74 -9.10 4.03
C ALA A 33 -9.87 -8.08 3.92
N THR A 34 -10.44 -7.72 5.07
CA THR A 34 -11.18 -6.46 5.19
C THR A 34 -10.21 -5.38 5.65
N GLY A 35 -9.97 -4.40 4.78
CA GLY A 35 -9.24 -3.19 5.09
C GLY A 35 -10.12 -2.17 5.81
N THR A 36 -9.53 -1.47 6.76
CA THR A 36 -10.06 -0.20 7.26
C THR A 36 -8.94 0.83 7.39
N ALA A 37 -9.28 2.08 7.66
CA ALA A 37 -8.29 3.10 7.96
C ALA A 37 -8.44 3.59 9.40
N TYR A 38 -7.31 3.88 10.04
CA TYR A 38 -7.25 4.54 11.34
C TYR A 38 -6.36 5.78 11.23
N TYR A 39 -6.59 6.77 12.07
CA TYR A 39 -5.74 7.95 12.14
C TYR A 39 -5.23 8.12 13.56
N PRO A 40 -3.94 8.44 13.76
CA PRO A 40 -3.39 8.69 15.08
C PRO A 40 -4.13 9.82 15.78
N ASP A 41 -4.50 9.59 17.04
CA ASP A 41 -5.05 10.60 17.93
C ASP A 41 -4.44 10.44 19.32
N ASN A 42 -4.37 11.54 20.07
CA ASN A 42 -3.83 11.53 21.43
C ASN A 42 -4.82 10.94 22.46
N SER A 43 -5.88 10.28 22.01
CA SER A 43 -6.82 9.63 22.90
C SER A 43 -6.18 8.32 23.44
N PRO A 44 -6.44 7.96 24.71
CA PRO A 44 -5.95 6.70 25.26
C PRO A 44 -6.40 5.44 24.50
N ILE A 45 -7.44 5.56 23.67
CA ILE A 45 -8.02 4.46 22.90
C ILE A 45 -7.24 4.23 21.59
N GLU A 46 -6.76 5.30 20.96
CA GLU A 46 -6.06 5.24 19.65
C GLU A 46 -4.57 4.88 19.78
N GLY A 47 -4.07 4.65 21.00
CA GLY A 47 -2.69 4.22 21.23
C GLY A 47 -1.63 5.31 21.01
N GLY A 48 -2.04 6.53 20.62
CA GLY A 48 -1.16 7.68 20.43
C GLY A 48 -0.59 7.79 19.01
N PHE A 49 0.67 8.20 18.91
CA PHE A 49 1.34 8.52 17.64
C PHE A 49 2.49 7.57 17.31
N VAL A 50 2.58 6.45 18.01
CA VAL A 50 3.65 5.45 17.86
C VAL A 50 3.08 4.06 17.62
N ASP A 51 3.87 3.20 17.00
CA ASP A 51 3.53 1.80 16.73
C ASP A 51 3.89 0.86 17.90
N MET A 52 3.76 -0.45 17.70
CA MET A 52 4.01 -1.46 18.75
C MET A 52 5.47 -1.56 19.21
N GLN A 53 6.40 -0.82 18.59
CA GLN A 53 7.80 -0.68 19.01
C GLN A 53 8.15 0.77 19.39
N ASP A 54 7.18 1.59 19.76
CA ASP A 54 7.35 3.00 20.12
C ASP A 54 7.98 3.86 19.00
N THR A 55 7.88 3.41 17.74
CA THR A 55 8.37 4.16 16.57
C THR A 55 7.24 5.03 15.99
N PRO A 56 7.51 6.27 15.54
CA PRO A 56 6.46 7.14 15.02
C PRO A 56 5.67 6.51 13.86
N LEU A 57 4.34 6.59 13.94
CA LEU A 57 3.44 6.12 12.89
C LEU A 57 3.65 6.87 11.57
N GLN A 58 3.72 6.14 10.46
CA GLN A 58 3.94 6.71 9.13
C GLN A 58 2.66 6.62 8.29
N THR A 59 1.99 7.77 8.14
CA THR A 59 0.71 7.84 7.44
C THR A 59 0.86 7.68 5.92
N LEU A 60 -0.19 7.17 5.27
CA LEU A 60 -0.28 7.09 3.81
C LEU A 60 -0.04 8.45 3.15
N GLN A 61 -0.65 9.52 3.66
CA GLN A 61 -0.48 10.85 3.09
C GLN A 61 0.96 11.37 3.24
N ALA A 62 1.64 11.07 4.36
CA ALA A 62 3.06 11.42 4.50
C ALA A 62 3.93 10.68 3.49
N TYR A 63 3.66 9.40 3.20
CA TYR A 63 4.35 8.66 2.15
C TYR A 63 4.09 9.24 0.75
N LEU A 64 2.83 9.56 0.44
CA LEU A 64 2.46 10.15 -0.85
C LEU A 64 3.12 11.51 -1.09
N GLU A 65 3.31 12.30 -0.02
CA GLU A 65 4.03 13.59 -0.04
C GLU A 65 5.56 13.45 0.03
N GLY A 66 6.11 12.24 0.12
CA GLY A 66 7.56 12.00 0.22
C GLY A 66 8.16 12.35 1.58
N LYS A 67 7.34 12.50 2.62
CA LYS A 67 7.75 12.78 4.01
C LYS A 67 7.95 11.52 4.85
N ALA A 68 7.50 10.36 4.36
CA ALA A 68 7.74 9.06 4.95
C ALA A 68 8.23 8.08 3.89
N SER A 69 9.08 7.14 4.29
CA SER A 69 9.64 6.12 3.40
C SER A 69 8.78 4.86 3.30
N VAL A 70 7.86 4.66 4.25
CA VAL A 70 6.88 3.56 4.24
C VAL A 70 5.54 4.04 4.82
N VAL A 71 4.52 3.20 4.73
CA VAL A 71 3.22 3.38 5.37
C VAL A 71 3.05 2.33 6.46
N THR A 72 2.74 2.75 7.68
CA THR A 72 2.43 1.85 8.78
C THR A 72 1.06 1.21 8.56
N VAL A 73 1.00 -0.11 8.72
CA VAL A 73 -0.26 -0.86 8.82
C VAL A 73 -0.32 -1.64 10.12
N ALA A 74 -1.54 -1.77 10.65
CA ALA A 74 -1.83 -2.56 11.83
C ALA A 74 -2.41 -3.94 11.43
N MET A 75 -1.89 -5.00 12.03
CA MET A 75 -2.37 -6.37 11.82
C MET A 75 -2.27 -7.20 13.11
N ASP A 76 -2.70 -8.46 13.05
CA ASP A 76 -2.60 -9.42 14.15
C ASP A 76 -1.14 -9.81 14.43
N ASN A 77 -0.60 -9.39 15.58
CA ASN A 77 0.77 -9.68 16.00
C ASN A 77 0.97 -11.13 16.51
N HIS A 78 -0.10 -11.91 16.67
CA HIS A 78 -0.05 -13.33 17.01
C HIS A 78 -0.11 -14.25 15.77
N ALA A 79 -0.25 -13.69 14.58
CA ALA A 79 -0.36 -14.43 13.32
C ALA A 79 0.96 -15.01 12.78
N GLY A 80 2.08 -14.77 13.49
CA GLY A 80 3.43 -15.09 13.00
C GLY A 80 3.98 -14.08 11.99
N ILE A 81 3.28 -12.96 11.78
CA ILE A 81 3.75 -11.84 10.94
C ILE A 81 4.77 -11.05 11.76
N ARG A 82 5.99 -10.92 11.23
CA ARG A 82 7.05 -10.18 11.91
C ARG A 82 6.82 -8.67 11.79
N TYR A 83 7.29 -7.91 12.78
CA TYR A 83 7.42 -6.46 12.64
C TYR A 83 8.22 -6.10 11.38
N ASP A 84 7.81 -5.02 10.71
CA ASP A 84 8.35 -4.50 9.45
C ASP A 84 8.21 -5.42 8.23
N THR A 85 7.35 -6.45 8.33
CA THR A 85 7.03 -7.31 7.18
C THR A 85 6.39 -6.45 6.07
N PRO A 86 6.92 -6.48 4.84
CA PRO A 86 6.30 -5.81 3.71
C PRO A 86 5.00 -6.49 3.32
N VAL A 87 4.00 -5.69 3.00
CA VAL A 87 2.74 -6.16 2.40
C VAL A 87 2.43 -5.31 1.19
N CYS A 88 2.11 -5.95 0.06
CA CYS A 88 1.67 -5.24 -1.13
C CYS A 88 0.14 -5.30 -1.23
N ILE A 89 -0.48 -4.14 -1.51
CA ILE A 89 -1.93 -3.96 -1.62
C ILE A 89 -2.23 -3.41 -3.02
N PRO A 90 -2.57 -4.28 -4.00
CA PRO A 90 -2.69 -3.88 -5.40
C PRO A 90 -3.80 -2.82 -5.59
N GLU A 91 -4.90 -2.89 -4.84
CA GLU A 91 -6.00 -1.93 -4.93
C GLU A 91 -5.52 -0.49 -4.67
N LEU A 92 -4.60 -0.30 -3.71
CA LEU A 92 -4.03 1.01 -3.41
C LEU A 92 -2.92 1.39 -4.38
N ASN A 93 -2.09 0.44 -4.82
CA ASN A 93 -1.11 0.74 -5.86
C ASN A 93 -1.77 1.25 -7.14
N HIS A 94 -2.88 0.61 -7.55
CA HIS A 94 -3.67 1.04 -8.70
C HIS A 94 -4.33 2.40 -8.49
N LYS A 95 -4.93 2.64 -7.32
CA LYS A 95 -5.56 3.93 -7.01
C LYS A 95 -4.59 5.10 -7.13
N TYR A 96 -3.40 4.95 -6.57
CA TYR A 96 -2.41 6.03 -6.52
C TYR A 96 -1.43 5.99 -7.70
N ASN A 97 -1.60 5.06 -8.63
CA ASN A 97 -0.73 4.82 -9.78
C ASN A 97 0.77 4.77 -9.41
N ARG A 98 1.08 4.09 -8.29
CA ARG A 98 2.46 3.90 -7.81
C ARG A 98 2.54 2.72 -6.86
N PHE A 99 3.73 2.13 -6.73
CA PHE A 99 4.00 1.20 -5.65
C PHE A 99 4.05 1.93 -4.30
N ILE A 100 3.31 1.41 -3.32
CA ILE A 100 3.32 1.90 -1.94
C ILE A 100 3.94 0.84 -1.05
N ASP A 101 5.00 1.22 -0.33
CA ASP A 101 5.67 0.35 0.63
C ASP A 101 4.89 0.35 1.96
N PHE A 102 3.99 -0.62 2.14
CA PHE A 102 3.28 -0.83 3.40
C PHE A 102 4.05 -1.80 4.30
N ARG A 103 4.15 -1.48 5.59
CA ARG A 103 4.89 -2.27 6.59
C ARG A 103 4.02 -2.58 7.80
N VAL A 104 3.96 -3.87 8.14
CA VAL A 104 3.27 -4.34 9.35
C VAL A 104 4.09 -3.93 10.57
N ARG A 105 3.72 -2.82 11.19
CA ARG A 105 4.45 -2.26 12.33
C ARG A 105 3.59 -2.05 13.55
N ASP A 106 2.29 -2.05 13.38
CA ASP A 106 1.36 -1.73 14.44
C ASP A 106 0.38 -2.87 14.72
N THR A 107 -0.33 -2.79 15.84
CA THR A 107 -1.34 -3.76 16.25
C THR A 107 -2.29 -3.15 17.26
N GLY A 108 -3.34 -3.87 17.61
CA GLY A 108 -4.26 -3.45 18.64
C GLY A 108 -5.22 -4.57 19.04
N PRO A 109 -5.98 -4.38 20.13
CA PRO A 109 -6.90 -5.42 20.63
C PRO A 109 -7.92 -5.91 19.59
N ALA A 110 -8.30 -5.06 18.64
CA ALA A 110 -9.22 -5.41 17.55
C ALA A 110 -8.68 -6.47 16.57
N PHE A 111 -7.35 -6.65 16.54
CA PHE A 111 -6.67 -7.59 15.64
C PHE A 111 -6.43 -8.96 16.24
N ALA A 112 -6.69 -9.16 17.53
CA ALA A 112 -6.52 -10.47 18.17
C ALA A 112 -7.29 -11.56 17.41
N HIS A 113 -6.58 -12.61 17.01
CA HIS A 113 -7.10 -13.76 16.26
C HIS A 113 -7.68 -13.44 14.87
N LYS A 114 -7.29 -12.31 14.27
CA LYS A 114 -7.69 -11.94 12.91
C LYS A 114 -6.73 -12.45 11.85
N GLY A 115 -5.51 -12.83 12.21
CA GLY A 115 -4.53 -13.32 11.25
C GLY A 115 -4.32 -12.33 10.09
N HIS A 116 -4.45 -12.85 8.88
CA HIS A 116 -4.34 -12.09 7.63
C HIS A 116 -5.70 -11.56 7.12
N SER A 117 -6.79 -11.74 7.87
CA SER A 117 -8.16 -11.38 7.41
C SER A 117 -8.52 -9.92 7.66
N ARG A 118 -7.70 -9.17 8.40
CA ARG A 118 -7.90 -7.76 8.73
C ARG A 118 -6.59 -7.00 8.63
N ILE A 119 -6.69 -5.75 8.17
CA ILE A 119 -5.59 -4.79 8.12
C ILE A 119 -6.17 -3.40 8.34
N ASP A 120 -5.51 -2.56 9.14
CA ASP A 120 -5.83 -1.13 9.18
C ASP A 120 -4.65 -0.32 8.65
N ILE A 121 -4.96 0.68 7.82
CA ILE A 121 -3.97 1.52 7.18
C ILE A 121 -3.90 2.85 7.91
N CYS A 122 -2.70 3.25 8.33
CA CYS A 122 -2.49 4.51 9.03
C CYS A 122 -2.68 5.68 8.06
N VAL A 123 -3.65 6.54 8.35
CA VAL A 123 -3.94 7.76 7.58
C VAL A 123 -3.82 9.00 8.48
N ARG A 124 -3.71 10.18 7.87
CA ARG A 124 -3.39 11.41 8.58
C ARG A 124 -4.56 11.98 9.37
N THR A 125 -5.77 11.92 8.82
CA THR A 125 -6.93 12.60 9.41
C THR A 125 -8.16 11.70 9.41
N ARG A 126 -9.15 12.08 10.22
CA ARG A 126 -10.50 11.51 10.18
C ARG A 126 -11.15 11.60 8.79
N HIS A 127 -10.84 12.64 8.01
CA HIS A 127 -11.39 12.73 6.66
C HIS A 127 -10.79 11.65 5.75
N ASP A 128 -9.46 11.46 5.82
CA ASP A 128 -8.75 10.42 5.08
C ASP A 128 -9.23 9.02 5.45
N SER A 129 -9.72 8.82 6.68
CA SER A 129 -10.21 7.50 7.11
C SER A 129 -11.50 7.07 6.43
N PHE A 130 -12.16 7.95 5.68
CA PHE A 130 -13.32 7.62 4.86
C PHE A 130 -12.97 7.19 3.43
N GLU A 131 -11.69 7.00 3.12
CA GLU A 131 -11.25 6.58 1.79
C GLU A 131 -11.82 5.18 1.43
N ASN A 132 -12.71 5.14 0.44
CA ASN A 132 -13.43 3.94 0.03
C ASN A 132 -12.51 2.82 -0.47
N THR A 133 -11.39 3.14 -1.11
CA THR A 133 -10.47 2.09 -1.58
C THR A 133 -9.75 1.39 -0.41
N ILE A 134 -9.64 2.05 0.74
CA ILE A 134 -9.09 1.44 1.96
C ILE A 134 -10.17 0.60 2.66
N ASN A 135 -11.39 1.14 2.74
CA ASN A 135 -12.47 0.58 3.55
C ASN A 135 -13.28 -0.46 2.78
N GLY A 136 -12.84 -1.71 2.80
CA GLY A 136 -13.52 -2.79 2.11
C GLY A 136 -12.64 -4.01 1.86
N PRO A 137 -13.00 -4.84 0.86
CA PRO A 137 -12.19 -5.97 0.46
C PRO A 137 -10.83 -5.52 -0.08
N LEU A 138 -9.75 -6.07 0.47
CA LEU A 138 -8.38 -5.86 0.01
C LEU A 138 -7.70 -7.20 -0.26
N THR A 139 -6.74 -7.17 -1.17
CA THR A 139 -5.82 -8.29 -1.39
C THR A 139 -4.49 -7.99 -0.73
N LEU A 140 -4.05 -8.87 0.17
CA LEU A 140 -2.74 -8.75 0.81
C LEU A 140 -1.77 -9.72 0.16
N VAL A 141 -0.65 -9.21 -0.34
CA VAL A 141 0.39 -10.00 -0.98
C VAL A 141 1.66 -9.94 -0.14
N PHE A 142 2.11 -11.10 0.32
CA PHE A 142 3.34 -11.29 1.10
C PHE A 142 4.38 -12.08 0.30
N HIS A 143 5.65 -11.82 0.60
CA HIS A 143 6.81 -12.53 0.07
C HIS A 143 7.25 -13.67 0.98
#